data_AF-A0A7Y4ZC04-F1
#
_entry.id   AF-A0A7Y4ZC04-F1
#
_cell.length_a   1.000
_cell.length_b   1.000
_cell.length_c   1.000
_cell.angle_alpha   90.00
_cell.angle_beta   90.00
_cell.angle_gamma   90.00
#
_symmetry.space_group_name_H-M   'P 1'
#
loop_
_entity.id
_entity.type
_entity.pdbx_description
1 polymer ?
#
loop_
_entity_poly.entity_id
_entity_poly.type
_entity_poly.pdbx_seq_one_letter_code
_entity_poly.pdbx_strand_id
1 'polypeptide(L)'
;MSFKPVTVSTMEDWDGITSIIMVGYDIQAANLAEAIQRLAKGFTIPVTLNGETVERPHALDSGLAFIETDIGFMYLDGLETPKHPATGYEVYLQGLPIYKSHSYRSDEHVIHLDSSRFYARLPDRDKLIDQSEAVLLILGALQSEAEKCFKLFKKTLSAQDFVKYFETLKHWDLLALLNDVDAVPTEAITVITSYPVCSNEAYGNFEEHPEKPVSRLAIESGQVEVVDIDDDIQYDGAARYMFAWIRDSLIYRGNLDEGHWINSYVRTLSKEGVTVEHVNESHYAHFEGSWVYVGVTFCDAYRIKIGVDVVEIDNHAFYEGYENGDVVIMPKGGLSDAVIEQVATFKSEYDEYQESTHDDDCGKFFSFLVANTAKDPADAVRQLLPEFTGCPSLFGKSFVVSIDDVGKVASTTAV
;
A
#
# COMPACT_ATOMS: atom_id res chain seq x y z
N MET A 1 34.69 -25.52 25.50
CA MET A 1 34.66 -26.75 26.33
C MET A 1 35.15 -27.90 25.47
N SER A 2 36.13 -28.68 25.93
CA SER A 2 36.58 -29.88 25.19
C SER A 2 35.61 -31.00 25.47
N PHE A 3 34.99 -31.58 24.43
CA PHE A 3 34.20 -32.80 24.57
C PHE A 3 35.12 -33.93 25.11
N LYS A 4 34.62 -34.70 26.08
CA LYS A 4 35.34 -35.89 26.56
C LYS A 4 35.23 -36.98 25.47
N PRO A 5 36.31 -37.72 25.18
CA PRO A 5 36.25 -38.84 24.23
C PRO A 5 35.19 -39.84 24.69
N VAL A 6 34.30 -40.22 23.78
CA VAL A 6 33.34 -41.31 23.99
C VAL A 6 34.04 -42.61 23.60
N THR A 7 34.03 -43.60 24.49
CA THR A 7 34.55 -44.93 24.20
C THR A 7 33.64 -45.63 23.19
N VAL A 8 34.13 -45.87 21.99
CA VAL A 8 33.43 -46.65 20.95
C VAL A 8 33.90 -48.11 21.05
N SER A 9 32.98 -49.02 21.37
CA SER A 9 33.22 -50.46 21.37
C SER A 9 32.75 -51.05 20.04
N THR A 10 33.59 -51.81 19.36
CA THR A 10 33.21 -52.52 18.12
C THR A 10 32.26 -53.68 18.44
N MET A 11 31.12 -53.72 17.76
CA MET A 11 30.18 -54.85 17.79
C MET A 11 30.56 -55.84 16.69
N GLU A 12 30.80 -57.11 17.04
CA GLU A 12 31.20 -58.16 16.08
C GLU A 12 30.02 -58.71 15.27
N ASP A 13 28.80 -58.67 15.82
CA ASP A 13 27.56 -59.11 15.17
C ASP A 13 26.55 -57.95 15.11
N TRP A 14 26.57 -57.19 14.01
CA TRP A 14 25.62 -56.09 13.78
C TRP A 14 24.35 -56.61 13.12
N ASP A 15 23.21 -56.44 13.80
CA ASP A 15 21.88 -56.85 13.35
C ASP A 15 21.19 -55.81 12.43
N GLY A 16 21.93 -54.78 12.00
CA GLY A 16 21.41 -53.66 11.23
C GLY A 16 20.84 -52.52 12.08
N ILE A 17 20.83 -52.65 13.41
CA ILE A 17 20.31 -51.63 14.33
C ILE A 17 21.46 -50.94 15.04
N THR A 18 21.44 -49.61 15.07
CA THR A 18 22.34 -48.83 15.93
C THR A 18 21.55 -48.30 17.11
N SER A 19 21.89 -48.74 18.31
CA SER A 19 21.26 -48.28 19.56
C SER A 19 22.21 -47.34 20.30
N ILE A 20 21.75 -46.11 20.57
CA ILE A 20 22.50 -45.12 21.34
C ILE A 20 21.76 -44.87 22.66
N ILE A 21 22.39 -45.17 23.79
CA ILE A 21 21.84 -44.93 25.13
C ILE A 21 22.65 -43.82 25.79
N MET A 22 22.01 -42.69 26.07
CA MET A 22 22.61 -41.56 26.79
C MET A 22 22.28 -41.66 28.28
N VAL A 23 23.29 -41.69 29.13
CA VAL A 23 23.15 -41.80 30.60
C VAL A 23 23.67 -40.53 31.27
N GLY A 24 22.97 -40.01 32.28
CA GLY A 24 23.40 -38.86 33.08
C GLY A 24 23.06 -37.50 32.46
N TYR A 25 22.08 -37.44 31.57
CA TYR A 25 21.58 -36.20 30.98
C TYR A 25 20.15 -35.93 31.45
N ASP A 26 19.90 -34.74 31.99
CA ASP A 26 18.59 -34.31 32.51
C ASP A 26 17.96 -33.31 31.51
N ILE A 27 17.19 -33.83 30.55
CA ILE A 27 16.37 -32.99 29.66
C ILE A 27 14.93 -33.05 30.16
N GLN A 28 14.31 -31.89 30.32
CA GLN A 28 12.86 -31.84 30.52
C GLN A 28 12.14 -32.45 29.30
N ALA A 29 11.23 -33.39 29.55
CA ALA A 29 10.54 -34.14 28.50
C ALA A 29 9.82 -33.26 27.48
N ALA A 30 9.27 -32.11 27.91
CA ALA A 30 8.64 -31.13 27.02
C ALA A 30 9.62 -30.54 25.99
N ASN A 31 10.81 -30.12 26.44
CA ASN A 31 11.84 -29.56 25.56
C ASN A 31 12.35 -30.59 24.55
N LEU A 32 12.38 -31.88 24.93
CA LEU A 32 12.75 -32.97 24.02
C LEU A 32 11.68 -33.18 22.93
N ALA A 33 10.41 -33.21 23.32
CA ALA A 33 9.30 -33.38 22.37
C ALA A 33 9.25 -32.25 21.34
N GLU A 34 9.34 -30.99 21.79
CA GLU A 34 9.38 -29.81 20.91
C GLU A 34 10.59 -29.84 19.97
N ALA A 35 11.76 -30.21 20.47
CA ALA A 35 12.96 -30.30 19.65
C ALA A 35 12.83 -31.39 18.57
N ILE A 36 12.29 -32.57 18.90
CA ILE A 36 12.08 -33.65 17.95
C ILE A 36 11.03 -33.24 16.91
N GLN A 37 9.90 -32.68 17.31
CA GLN A 37 8.87 -32.21 16.39
C GLN A 37 9.41 -31.17 15.40
N ARG A 38 10.21 -30.22 15.90
CA ARG A 38 10.84 -29.20 15.05
C ARG A 38 11.86 -29.78 14.06
N LEU A 39 12.69 -30.73 14.51
CA LEU A 39 13.77 -31.29 13.69
C LEU A 39 13.29 -32.36 12.71
N ALA A 40 12.23 -33.11 13.06
CA ALA A 40 11.75 -34.24 12.25
C ALA A 40 10.93 -33.82 11.02
N LYS A 41 10.53 -32.54 10.91
CA LYS A 41 9.60 -32.04 9.88
C LYS A 41 9.93 -32.50 8.46
N GLY A 42 11.20 -32.50 8.09
CA GLY A 42 11.69 -32.86 6.75
C GLY A 42 12.31 -34.25 6.65
N PHE A 43 12.31 -35.07 7.70
CA PHE A 43 12.96 -36.39 7.65
C PHE A 43 12.25 -37.29 6.63
N THR A 44 13.02 -37.97 5.79
CA THR A 44 12.50 -38.94 4.80
C THR A 44 12.19 -40.31 5.40
N ILE A 45 12.58 -40.53 6.66
CA ILE A 45 12.29 -41.74 7.42
C ILE A 45 11.26 -41.45 8.52
N PRO A 46 10.40 -42.41 8.88
CA PRO A 46 9.51 -42.27 10.03
C PRO A 46 10.30 -42.02 11.32
N VAL A 47 9.83 -41.03 12.09
CA VAL A 47 10.38 -40.70 13.41
C VAL A 47 9.31 -41.03 14.44
N THR A 48 9.68 -41.76 15.49
CA THR A 48 8.78 -42.07 16.60
C THR A 48 9.34 -41.53 17.91
N LEU A 49 8.46 -41.03 18.77
CA LEU A 49 8.77 -40.58 20.12
C LEU A 49 7.84 -41.33 21.09
N ASN A 50 8.40 -42.09 22.01
CA ASN A 50 7.64 -42.91 22.97
C ASN A 50 6.62 -43.87 22.32
N GLY A 51 6.91 -44.35 21.11
CA GLY A 51 6.03 -45.26 20.36
C GLY A 51 4.99 -44.57 19.49
N GLU A 52 4.85 -43.25 19.57
CA GLU A 52 3.95 -42.47 18.71
C GLU A 52 4.72 -41.88 17.52
N THR A 53 4.08 -41.88 16.34
CA THR A 53 4.65 -41.27 15.13
C THR A 53 4.68 -39.75 15.26
N VAL A 54 5.81 -39.15 14.93
CA VAL A 54 5.98 -37.70 14.85
C VAL A 54 5.57 -37.21 13.46
N GLU A 55 4.78 -36.14 13.41
CA GLU A 55 4.37 -35.50 12.17
C GLU A 55 5.58 -34.96 11.37
N ARG A 56 5.58 -35.21 10.06
CA ARG A 56 6.64 -34.80 9.13
C ARG A 56 6.05 -34.01 7.96
N PRO A 57 5.47 -32.82 8.21
CA PRO A 57 4.69 -32.09 7.20
C PRO A 57 5.51 -31.69 5.98
N HIS A 58 6.84 -31.62 6.09
CA HIS A 58 7.74 -31.19 5.03
C HIS A 58 8.53 -32.35 4.43
N ALA A 59 8.26 -33.61 4.80
CA ALA A 59 8.97 -34.74 4.22
C ALA A 59 8.61 -34.96 2.75
N LEU A 60 9.50 -35.58 1.97
CA LEU A 60 9.25 -35.89 0.55
C LEU A 60 8.05 -36.81 0.32
N ASP A 61 7.67 -37.60 1.34
CA ASP A 61 6.50 -38.50 1.34
C ASP A 61 5.26 -37.89 2.02
N SER A 62 5.25 -36.59 2.31
CA SER A 62 4.13 -35.89 2.97
C SER A 62 2.87 -35.75 2.12
N GLY A 63 2.96 -35.98 0.81
CA GLY A 63 1.88 -35.73 -0.15
C GLY A 63 1.95 -34.37 -0.84
N LEU A 64 2.91 -33.51 -0.49
CA LEU A 64 3.21 -32.29 -1.23
C LEU A 64 3.76 -32.62 -2.63
N ALA A 65 3.38 -31.82 -3.62
CA ALA A 65 3.82 -31.99 -5.01
C ALA A 65 5.22 -31.39 -5.22
N PHE A 66 6.27 -32.13 -4.84
CA PHE A 66 7.64 -31.72 -5.04
C PHE A 66 8.07 -31.75 -6.51
N ILE A 67 8.79 -30.72 -6.92
CA ILE A 67 9.45 -30.55 -8.22
C ILE A 67 10.92 -30.94 -8.04
N GLU A 68 11.42 -31.83 -8.90
CA GLU A 68 12.85 -32.13 -8.96
C GLU A 68 13.57 -31.02 -9.73
N THR A 69 14.64 -30.49 -9.13
CA THR A 69 15.46 -29.41 -9.67
C THR A 69 16.93 -29.76 -9.49
N ASP A 70 17.80 -28.98 -10.12
CA ASP A 70 19.24 -29.13 -9.99
C ASP A 70 19.73 -29.03 -8.52
N ILE A 71 19.05 -28.26 -7.67
CA ILE A 71 19.45 -28.10 -6.27
C ILE A 71 18.86 -29.16 -5.33
N GLY A 72 17.97 -30.01 -5.84
CA GLY A 72 17.21 -31.00 -5.07
C GLY A 72 15.70 -30.88 -5.32
N PHE A 73 14.88 -31.14 -4.31
CA PHE A 73 13.42 -31.14 -4.44
C PHE A 73 12.80 -29.88 -3.85
N MET A 74 11.79 -29.32 -4.52
CA MET A 74 11.17 -28.05 -4.13
C MET A 74 9.65 -28.15 -4.17
N TYR A 75 8.98 -27.64 -3.16
CA TYR A 75 7.53 -27.44 -3.15
C TYR A 75 7.24 -25.94 -3.09
N LEU A 76 6.41 -25.47 -4.03
CA LEU A 76 6.04 -24.07 -4.15
C LEU A 76 4.62 -23.85 -3.61
N ASP A 77 4.53 -23.46 -2.34
CA ASP A 77 3.27 -23.12 -1.71
C ASP A 77 2.63 -21.82 -2.26
N GLY A 78 1.29 -21.78 -2.29
CA GLY A 78 0.51 -20.56 -2.52
C GLY A 78 0.64 -19.90 -3.89
N LEU A 79 1.24 -20.55 -4.90
CA LEU A 79 1.35 -19.99 -6.25
C LEU A 79 0.03 -20.06 -7.03
N GLU A 80 -0.85 -20.98 -6.67
CA GLU A 80 -2.15 -21.21 -7.32
C GLU A 80 -3.23 -20.19 -6.94
N THR A 81 -2.98 -19.36 -5.93
CA THR A 81 -3.90 -18.28 -5.55
C THR A 81 -3.24 -16.91 -5.71
N PRO A 82 -3.89 -15.96 -6.40
CA PRO A 82 -3.35 -14.61 -6.59
C PRO A 82 -3.29 -13.82 -5.27
N LYS A 83 -4.09 -14.23 -4.28
CA LYS A 83 -4.08 -13.66 -2.95
C LYS A 83 -3.12 -14.47 -2.08
N HIS A 84 -2.19 -13.77 -1.42
CA HIS A 84 -1.33 -14.33 -0.37
C HIS A 84 -0.23 -15.30 -0.85
N PRO A 85 0.71 -14.87 -1.71
CA PRO A 85 1.85 -15.73 -2.04
C PRO A 85 2.65 -16.05 -0.78
N ALA A 86 3.09 -17.31 -0.67
CA ALA A 86 4.17 -17.65 0.24
C ALA A 86 5.43 -16.91 -0.23
N THR A 87 6.08 -16.22 0.71
CA THR A 87 7.37 -15.53 0.47
C THR A 87 8.47 -16.12 1.34
N GLY A 88 8.08 -16.84 2.39
CA GLY A 88 8.95 -17.61 3.24
C GLY A 88 9.36 -18.93 2.59
N TYR A 89 10.48 -19.47 3.04
CA TYR A 89 10.93 -20.80 2.65
C TYR A 89 11.78 -21.46 3.73
N GLU A 90 11.60 -22.77 3.88
CA GLU A 90 12.33 -23.62 4.81
C GLU A 90 13.18 -24.63 4.04
N VAL A 91 14.45 -24.73 4.42
CA VAL A 91 15.48 -25.49 3.70
C VAL A 91 15.97 -26.64 4.56
N TYR A 92 15.95 -27.83 3.96
CA TYR A 92 16.32 -29.09 4.57
C TYR A 92 17.53 -29.69 3.87
N LEU A 93 18.43 -30.28 4.65
CA LEU A 93 19.54 -31.08 4.14
C LEU A 93 19.57 -32.42 4.87
N GLN A 94 19.30 -33.51 4.14
CA GLN A 94 19.13 -34.85 4.71
C GLN A 94 18.06 -34.88 5.82
N GLY A 95 16.99 -34.13 5.62
CA GLY A 95 15.85 -34.02 6.54
C GLY A 95 16.02 -33.08 7.73
N LEU A 96 17.24 -32.58 7.99
CA LEU A 96 17.47 -31.58 9.04
C LEU A 96 17.17 -30.16 8.53
N PRO A 97 16.42 -29.34 9.27
CA PRO A 97 16.23 -27.94 8.94
C PRO A 97 17.57 -27.19 9.11
N ILE A 98 18.03 -26.57 8.03
CA ILE A 98 19.37 -25.97 7.92
C ILE A 98 19.30 -24.45 7.71
N TYR A 99 18.19 -23.97 7.16
CA TYR A 99 17.96 -22.56 6.92
C TYR A 99 16.46 -22.29 6.84
N LYS A 100 16.06 -21.11 7.30
CA LYS A 100 14.70 -20.62 7.19
C LYS A 100 14.78 -19.14 6.85
N SER A 101 14.07 -18.71 5.81
CA SER A 101 13.97 -17.28 5.51
C SER A 101 13.04 -16.59 6.49
N HIS A 102 13.21 -15.28 6.65
CA HIS A 102 12.35 -14.49 7.51
C HIS A 102 10.98 -14.36 6.86
N SER A 103 9.93 -14.84 7.55
CA SER A 103 8.54 -14.71 7.13
C SER A 103 7.67 -14.43 8.35
N TYR A 104 6.69 -13.54 8.17
CA TYR A 104 5.67 -13.25 9.17
C TYR A 104 4.46 -14.19 9.08
N ARG A 105 4.48 -15.16 8.14
CA ARG A 105 3.39 -16.09 7.85
C ARG A 105 3.87 -17.54 7.94
N SER A 106 2.93 -18.44 8.17
CA SER A 106 3.18 -19.89 8.27
C SER A 106 3.40 -20.58 6.92
N ASP A 107 2.97 -19.93 5.84
CA ASP A 107 2.95 -20.50 4.49
C ASP A 107 4.34 -20.31 3.87
N GLU A 108 5.02 -21.43 3.60
CA GLU A 108 6.45 -21.47 3.28
C GLU A 108 6.73 -22.49 2.18
N HIS A 109 7.56 -22.10 1.21
CA HIS A 109 8.11 -23.05 0.27
C HIS A 109 9.03 -24.05 1.00
N VAL A 110 9.05 -25.29 0.55
CA VAL A 110 9.87 -26.35 1.17
C VAL A 110 10.94 -26.79 0.19
N ILE A 111 12.20 -26.72 0.61
CA ILE A 111 13.35 -27.09 -0.21
C ILE A 111 14.15 -28.20 0.46
N HIS A 112 14.29 -29.35 -0.21
CA HIS A 112 15.22 -30.41 0.17
C HIS A 112 16.44 -30.35 -0.73
N LEU A 113 17.58 -29.96 -0.17
CA LEU A 113 18.83 -29.84 -0.91
C LEU A 113 19.45 -31.20 -1.22
N ASP A 114 20.03 -31.31 -2.41
CA ASP A 114 20.86 -32.45 -2.79
C ASP A 114 22.17 -32.45 -1.98
N SER A 115 22.31 -33.47 -1.13
CA SER A 115 23.50 -33.65 -0.28
C SER A 115 24.78 -34.01 -1.04
N SER A 116 24.70 -34.28 -2.34
CA SER A 116 25.89 -34.40 -3.21
C SER A 116 26.48 -33.03 -3.59
N ARG A 117 25.69 -31.96 -3.46
CA ARG A 117 26.05 -30.59 -3.88
C ARG A 117 26.14 -29.60 -2.73
N PHE A 118 25.29 -29.76 -1.72
CA PHE A 118 25.22 -28.86 -0.56
C PHE A 118 25.70 -29.56 0.70
N TYR A 119 26.46 -28.81 1.51
CA TYR A 119 27.07 -29.32 2.73
C TYR A 119 26.73 -28.41 3.91
N ALA A 120 26.47 -29.00 5.07
CA ALA A 120 26.29 -28.27 6.31
C ALA A 120 27.62 -28.09 7.06
N ARG A 121 27.74 -27.00 7.81
CA ARG A 121 28.90 -26.72 8.67
C ARG A 121 28.96 -27.74 9.81
N LEU A 122 30.06 -28.48 9.89
CA LEU A 122 30.31 -29.39 11.01
C LEU A 122 30.89 -28.63 12.22
N PRO A 123 30.64 -29.10 13.46
CA PRO A 123 29.91 -30.33 13.81
C PRO A 123 28.38 -30.14 13.95
N ASP A 124 27.91 -28.92 14.17
CA ASP A 124 26.51 -28.66 14.59
C ASP A 124 25.48 -28.88 13.47
N ARG A 125 25.90 -28.81 12.20
CA ARG A 125 25.05 -28.91 11.00
C ARG A 125 23.85 -27.97 11.03
N ASP A 126 24.01 -26.81 11.65
CA ASP A 126 22.96 -25.81 11.83
C ASP A 126 22.87 -24.79 10.67
N LYS A 127 23.87 -24.80 9.78
CA LYS A 127 24.02 -23.85 8.66
C LYS A 127 24.67 -24.51 7.46
N LEU A 128 24.45 -23.95 6.27
CA LEU A 128 25.17 -24.33 5.05
C LEU A 128 26.61 -23.79 5.07
N ILE A 129 27.52 -24.53 4.43
CA ILE A 129 28.81 -23.98 3.99
C ILE A 129 28.53 -22.94 2.91
N ASP A 130 29.23 -21.81 2.94
CA ASP A 130 29.04 -20.68 2.03
C ASP A 130 27.56 -20.28 1.88
N GLN A 131 26.87 -20.18 3.02
CA GLN A 131 25.41 -19.99 3.12
C GLN A 131 24.88 -18.88 2.21
N SER A 132 25.59 -17.76 2.06
CA SER A 132 25.18 -16.67 1.18
C SER A 132 25.09 -17.10 -0.29
N GLU A 133 26.08 -17.84 -0.79
CA GLU A 133 26.07 -18.35 -2.17
C GLU A 133 25.01 -19.43 -2.35
N ALA A 134 24.86 -20.33 -1.38
CA ALA A 134 23.82 -21.36 -1.41
C ALA A 134 22.41 -20.76 -1.41
N VAL A 135 22.17 -19.69 -0.62
CA VAL A 135 20.91 -18.96 -0.60
C VAL A 135 20.63 -18.30 -1.95
N LEU A 136 21.64 -17.71 -2.61
CA LEU A 136 21.48 -17.14 -3.96
C LEU A 136 21.07 -18.21 -4.98
N LEU A 137 21.67 -19.42 -4.91
CA LEU A 137 21.29 -20.53 -5.77
C LEU A 137 19.84 -21.00 -5.50
N ILE A 138 19.43 -21.08 -4.23
CA ILE A 138 18.07 -21.44 -3.83
C ILE A 138 17.06 -20.43 -4.35
N LEU A 139 17.33 -19.13 -4.18
CA LEU A 139 16.47 -18.05 -4.68
C LEU A 139 16.34 -18.09 -6.21
N GLY A 140 17.45 -18.29 -6.92
CA GLY A 140 17.42 -18.42 -8.38
C GLY A 140 16.62 -19.64 -8.86
N ALA A 141 16.69 -20.76 -8.15
CA ALA A 141 15.87 -21.94 -8.44
C ALA A 141 14.38 -21.68 -8.14
N LEU A 142 14.05 -21.04 -7.01
CA LEU A 142 12.68 -20.67 -6.65
C LEU A 142 12.06 -19.75 -7.71
N GLN A 143 12.78 -18.69 -8.08
CA GLN A 143 12.36 -17.75 -9.12
C GLN A 143 12.16 -18.46 -10.46
N SER A 144 13.08 -19.35 -10.86
CA SER A 144 13.01 -20.09 -12.12
C SER A 144 11.80 -21.03 -12.19
N GLU A 145 11.50 -21.75 -11.11
CA GLU A 145 10.32 -22.63 -11.07
C GLU A 145 9.02 -21.83 -10.97
N ALA A 146 8.99 -20.75 -10.18
CA ALA A 146 7.86 -19.83 -10.13
C ALA A 146 7.57 -19.23 -11.53
N GLU A 147 8.60 -18.80 -12.27
CA GLU A 147 8.45 -18.30 -13.63
C GLU A 147 7.84 -19.34 -14.57
N LYS A 148 8.24 -20.62 -14.48
CA LYS A 148 7.62 -21.70 -15.27
C LYS A 148 6.13 -21.86 -14.93
N CYS A 149 5.76 -21.80 -13.65
CA CYS A 149 4.36 -21.84 -13.21
C CYS A 149 3.57 -20.65 -13.78
N PHE A 150 4.09 -19.42 -13.67
CA PHE A 150 3.41 -18.23 -14.18
C PHE A 150 3.33 -18.21 -15.72
N LYS A 151 4.33 -18.72 -16.43
CA LYS A 151 4.26 -18.93 -17.89
C LYS A 151 3.16 -19.92 -18.28
N LEU A 152 2.86 -20.91 -17.45
CA LEU A 152 1.74 -21.81 -17.66
C LEU A 152 0.41 -21.09 -17.38
N PHE A 153 0.28 -20.40 -16.25
CA PHE A 153 -0.91 -19.63 -15.90
C PHE A 153 -1.25 -18.58 -16.94
N LYS A 154 -0.26 -17.87 -17.47
CA LYS A 154 -0.45 -16.90 -18.56
C LYS A 154 -1.08 -17.50 -19.81
N LYS A 155 -0.81 -18.79 -20.10
CA LYS A 155 -1.38 -19.48 -21.26
C LYS A 155 -2.80 -19.99 -21.01
N THR A 156 -3.17 -20.23 -19.75
CA THR A 156 -4.43 -20.88 -19.38
C THR A 156 -5.48 -19.91 -18.84
N LEU A 157 -5.05 -18.84 -18.19
CA LEU A 157 -5.92 -17.83 -17.59
C LEU A 157 -6.26 -16.72 -18.59
N SER A 158 -7.36 -16.02 -18.32
CA SER A 158 -7.65 -14.76 -19.01
C SER A 158 -6.65 -13.68 -18.60
N ALA A 159 -6.45 -12.65 -19.42
CA ALA A 159 -5.61 -11.49 -19.05
C ALA A 159 -6.07 -10.87 -17.72
N GLN A 160 -7.40 -10.76 -17.52
CA GLN A 160 -8.04 -10.23 -16.31
C GLN A 160 -7.78 -11.07 -15.06
N ASP A 161 -7.58 -12.38 -15.20
CA ASP A 161 -7.27 -13.25 -14.06
C ASP A 161 -5.76 -13.35 -13.82
N PHE A 162 -4.94 -13.32 -14.87
CA PHE A 162 -3.50 -13.42 -14.75
C PHE A 162 -2.87 -12.19 -14.08
N VAL A 163 -3.36 -10.99 -14.38
CA VAL A 163 -2.88 -9.74 -13.75
C VAL A 163 -3.12 -9.67 -12.25
N LYS A 164 -4.05 -10.46 -11.69
CA LYS A 164 -4.27 -10.55 -10.23
C LYS A 164 -3.07 -11.10 -9.48
N TYR A 165 -2.12 -11.72 -10.17
CA TYR A 165 -0.85 -12.18 -9.59
C TYR A 165 0.21 -11.08 -9.51
N PHE A 166 -0.13 -9.81 -9.75
CA PHE A 166 0.81 -8.69 -9.79
C PHE A 166 1.75 -8.63 -8.58
N GLU A 167 1.23 -8.67 -7.35
CA GLU A 167 2.08 -8.62 -6.15
C GLU A 167 3.04 -9.80 -6.04
N THR A 168 2.60 -11.00 -6.44
CA THR A 168 3.44 -12.19 -6.49
C THR A 168 4.52 -12.06 -7.57
N LEU A 169 4.14 -11.62 -8.77
CA LEU A 169 5.08 -11.39 -9.87
C LEU A 169 6.10 -10.31 -9.51
N LYS A 170 5.69 -9.25 -8.80
CA LYS A 170 6.57 -8.21 -8.27
C LYS A 170 7.55 -8.77 -7.25
N HIS A 171 7.07 -9.58 -6.30
CA HIS A 171 7.93 -10.20 -5.29
C HIS A 171 9.03 -11.08 -5.90
N TRP A 172 8.70 -11.82 -6.95
CA TRP A 172 9.63 -12.72 -7.64
C TRP A 172 10.44 -12.05 -8.76
N ASP A 173 10.33 -10.73 -8.95
CA ASP A 173 10.99 -10.00 -10.04
C ASP A 173 10.65 -10.57 -11.43
N LEU A 174 9.36 -10.84 -11.64
CA LEU A 174 8.79 -11.44 -12.85
C LEU A 174 7.77 -10.52 -13.54
N LEU A 175 7.80 -9.22 -13.25
CA LEU A 175 6.85 -8.25 -13.83
C LEU A 175 6.90 -8.19 -15.36
N ALA A 176 8.04 -8.51 -15.98
CA ALA A 176 8.18 -8.61 -17.42
C ALA A 176 7.19 -9.61 -18.07
N LEU A 177 6.66 -10.58 -17.31
CA LEU A 177 5.61 -11.48 -17.79
C LEU A 177 4.27 -10.77 -18.08
N LEU A 178 4.08 -9.54 -17.57
CA LEU A 178 2.89 -8.72 -17.81
C LEU A 178 3.00 -7.84 -19.07
N ASN A 179 4.20 -7.70 -19.66
CA ASN A 179 4.47 -6.71 -20.72
C ASN A 179 3.62 -6.80 -21.98
N ASP A 180 3.04 -7.95 -22.25
CA ASP A 180 2.19 -8.30 -23.39
C ASP A 180 0.79 -8.76 -22.97
N VAL A 181 0.41 -8.57 -21.69
CA VAL A 181 -0.90 -8.95 -21.17
C VAL A 181 -1.88 -7.79 -21.37
N ASP A 182 -3.01 -8.04 -22.02
CA ASP A 182 -4.00 -7.01 -22.41
C ASP A 182 -4.86 -6.47 -21.24
N ALA A 183 -4.28 -6.37 -20.05
CA ALA A 183 -4.90 -5.78 -18.86
C ALA A 183 -3.84 -5.18 -17.94
N VAL A 184 -4.20 -4.14 -17.21
CA VAL A 184 -3.40 -3.50 -16.16
C VAL A 184 -3.92 -4.02 -14.81
N PRO A 185 -3.05 -4.53 -13.92
CA PRO A 185 -3.43 -4.94 -12.57
C PRO A 185 -4.08 -3.80 -11.78
N THR A 186 -5.05 -4.12 -10.94
CA THR A 186 -5.73 -3.13 -10.07
C THR A 186 -4.77 -2.46 -9.10
N GLU A 187 -3.82 -3.21 -8.57
CA GLU A 187 -2.82 -2.77 -7.61
C GLU A 187 -1.76 -1.86 -8.24
N ALA A 188 -1.66 -1.85 -9.58
CA ALA A 188 -0.69 -1.04 -10.31
C ALA A 188 -1.14 0.43 -10.48
N ILE A 189 -2.43 0.70 -10.34
CA ILE A 189 -3.07 1.98 -10.67
C ILE A 189 -4.08 2.37 -9.59
N THR A 190 -4.39 3.66 -9.52
CA THR A 190 -5.41 4.19 -8.61
C THR A 190 -6.35 5.15 -9.34
N VAL A 191 -7.49 5.45 -8.71
CA VAL A 191 -8.46 6.46 -9.12
C VAL A 191 -8.73 7.39 -7.94
N ILE A 192 -8.93 8.68 -8.21
CA ILE A 192 -9.33 9.64 -7.18
C ILE A 192 -10.82 9.45 -6.89
N THR A 193 -11.17 9.02 -5.67
CA THR A 193 -12.56 8.75 -5.25
C THR A 193 -13.13 9.83 -4.34
N SER A 194 -12.28 10.68 -3.75
CA SER A 194 -12.68 11.79 -2.91
C SER A 194 -11.76 13.00 -3.08
N TYR A 195 -12.03 14.07 -2.34
CA TYR A 195 -11.32 15.35 -2.48
C TYR A 195 -9.81 15.17 -2.22
N PRO A 196 -8.92 15.63 -3.12
CA PRO A 196 -7.47 15.53 -2.91
C PRO A 196 -7.03 16.30 -1.67
N VAL A 197 -6.21 15.66 -0.84
CA VAL A 197 -5.69 16.20 0.42
C VAL A 197 -4.18 16.06 0.48
N CYS A 198 -3.51 16.89 1.26
CA CYS A 198 -2.05 16.90 1.29
C CYS A 198 -1.42 15.80 2.16
N SER A 199 -2.23 15.07 2.94
CA SER A 199 -1.77 13.98 3.78
C SER A 199 -2.80 12.88 3.93
N ASN A 200 -2.54 11.74 3.28
CA ASN A 200 -3.36 10.54 3.42
C ASN A 200 -3.36 9.96 4.83
N GLU A 201 -2.28 10.21 5.59
CA GLU A 201 -2.17 9.75 6.98
C GLU A 201 -3.08 10.55 7.92
N ALA A 202 -3.20 11.86 7.68
CA ALA A 202 -4.02 12.74 8.52
C ALA A 202 -5.51 12.68 8.17
N TYR A 203 -5.85 12.68 6.87
CA TYR A 203 -7.24 12.87 6.41
C TYR A 203 -7.84 11.64 5.72
N GLY A 204 -7.07 10.55 5.63
CA GLY A 204 -7.45 9.36 4.90
C GLY A 204 -7.07 9.42 3.42
N ASN A 205 -7.10 8.27 2.77
CA ASN A 205 -6.71 8.14 1.39
C ASN A 205 -7.82 8.63 0.45
N PHE A 206 -7.50 9.58 -0.43
CA PHE A 206 -8.44 10.05 -1.45
C PHE A 206 -8.38 9.24 -2.75
N GLU A 207 -7.48 8.26 -2.82
CA GLU A 207 -7.31 7.35 -3.94
C GLU A 207 -7.66 5.91 -3.57
N GLU A 208 -8.25 5.18 -4.50
CA GLU A 208 -8.52 3.74 -4.36
C GLU A 208 -8.06 2.97 -5.60
N HIS A 209 -7.85 1.67 -5.43
CA HIS A 209 -7.66 0.78 -6.58
C HIS A 209 -9.00 0.57 -7.29
N PRO A 210 -9.03 0.54 -8.63
CA PRO A 210 -10.25 0.21 -9.35
C PRO A 210 -10.75 -1.20 -9.00
N GLU A 211 -12.06 -1.42 -9.05
CA GLU A 211 -12.66 -2.72 -8.70
C GLU A 211 -12.19 -3.87 -9.60
N LYS A 212 -11.75 -3.57 -10.83
CA LYS A 212 -11.39 -4.55 -11.85
C LYS A 212 -10.15 -4.11 -12.62
N PRO A 213 -9.35 -5.07 -13.11
CA PRO A 213 -8.21 -4.76 -13.97
C PRO A 213 -8.63 -4.02 -15.23
N VAL A 214 -7.86 -3.00 -15.61
CA VAL A 214 -8.22 -2.11 -16.72
C VAL A 214 -7.74 -2.72 -18.02
N SER A 215 -8.65 -2.92 -18.98
CA SER A 215 -8.29 -3.53 -20.27
C SER A 215 -7.41 -2.60 -21.10
N ARG A 216 -6.47 -3.17 -21.86
CA ARG A 216 -5.65 -2.44 -22.83
C ARG A 216 -6.47 -1.64 -23.83
N LEU A 217 -7.53 -2.24 -24.38
CA LEU A 217 -8.41 -1.59 -25.35
C LEU A 217 -9.04 -0.30 -24.82
N ALA A 218 -9.45 -0.26 -23.55
CA ALA A 218 -10.05 0.94 -22.95
C ALA A 218 -9.06 2.11 -22.91
N ILE A 219 -7.78 1.83 -22.63
CA ILE A 219 -6.71 2.84 -22.63
C ILE A 219 -6.36 3.25 -24.07
N GLU A 220 -6.13 2.28 -24.97
CA GLU A 220 -5.73 2.57 -26.35
C GLU A 220 -6.80 3.32 -27.15
N SER A 221 -8.08 3.08 -26.86
CA SER A 221 -9.21 3.78 -27.49
C SER A 221 -9.46 5.19 -26.92
N GLY A 222 -8.77 5.57 -25.84
CA GLY A 222 -9.01 6.82 -25.12
C GLY A 222 -10.29 6.83 -24.28
N GLN A 223 -10.94 5.67 -24.06
CA GLN A 223 -12.06 5.57 -23.13
C GLN A 223 -11.61 5.82 -21.68
N VAL A 224 -10.38 5.44 -21.36
CA VAL A 224 -9.76 5.63 -20.04
C VAL A 224 -8.44 6.37 -20.23
N GLU A 225 -8.29 7.52 -19.58
CA GLU A 225 -7.03 8.26 -19.52
C GLU A 225 -6.18 7.75 -18.36
N VAL A 226 -4.87 7.58 -18.59
CA VAL A 226 -3.90 7.23 -17.55
C VAL A 226 -2.88 8.34 -17.45
N VAL A 227 -2.72 8.88 -16.25
CA VAL A 227 -1.83 9.99 -15.95
C VAL A 227 -0.81 9.60 -14.90
N ASP A 228 0.29 10.33 -14.90
CA ASP A 228 1.30 10.31 -13.84
C ASP A 228 1.38 11.71 -13.24
N ILE A 229 1.36 11.76 -11.90
CA ILE A 229 1.36 12.97 -11.07
C ILE A 229 2.36 12.72 -9.94
N ASP A 230 3.38 13.57 -9.85
CA ASP A 230 4.42 13.56 -8.81
C ASP A 230 4.42 14.85 -7.97
N ASP A 231 3.37 15.65 -8.10
CA ASP A 231 3.15 16.90 -7.35
C ASP A 231 2.97 16.62 -5.83
N ASP A 232 3.62 17.42 -4.99
CA ASP A 232 3.28 17.56 -3.58
C ASP A 232 2.20 18.64 -3.43
N ILE A 233 1.00 18.27 -2.97
CA ILE A 233 -0.13 19.19 -2.90
C ILE A 233 0.16 20.45 -2.06
N GLN A 234 0.99 20.38 -1.00
CA GLN A 234 1.29 21.57 -0.20
C GLN A 234 2.22 22.54 -0.93
N TYR A 235 3.15 22.02 -1.74
CA TYR A 235 4.17 22.84 -2.39
C TYR A 235 3.79 23.19 -3.83
N ASP A 236 3.42 22.20 -4.63
CA ASP A 236 3.08 22.31 -6.05
C ASP A 236 1.60 22.66 -6.28
N GLY A 237 0.74 22.39 -5.30
CA GLY A 237 -0.69 22.64 -5.37
C GLY A 237 -1.52 21.47 -5.88
N ALA A 238 -2.84 21.57 -5.75
CA ALA A 238 -3.76 20.50 -6.09
C ALA A 238 -4.26 20.54 -7.55
N ALA A 239 -3.80 21.48 -8.39
CA ALA A 239 -4.38 21.70 -9.72
C ALA A 239 -4.37 20.45 -10.62
N ARG A 240 -3.27 19.69 -10.64
CA ARG A 240 -3.18 18.46 -11.46
C ARG A 240 -4.05 17.34 -10.92
N TYR A 241 -4.16 17.21 -9.61
CA TYR A 241 -5.06 16.27 -8.95
C TYR A 241 -6.53 16.61 -9.24
N MET A 242 -6.92 17.88 -9.13
CA MET A 242 -8.27 18.34 -9.48
C MET A 242 -8.58 18.11 -10.96
N PHE A 243 -7.63 18.36 -11.86
CA PHE A 243 -7.77 18.09 -13.29
C PHE A 243 -8.01 16.60 -13.57
N ALA A 244 -7.20 15.72 -12.98
CA ALA A 244 -7.32 14.28 -13.14
C ALA A 244 -8.63 13.75 -12.54
N TRP A 245 -9.04 14.27 -11.38
CA TRP A 245 -10.26 13.86 -10.70
C TRP A 245 -11.52 14.18 -11.52
N ILE A 246 -11.64 15.41 -12.03
CA ILE A 246 -12.80 15.83 -12.84
C ILE A 246 -12.90 15.08 -14.16
N ARG A 247 -11.79 14.50 -14.64
CA ARG A 247 -11.73 13.71 -15.87
C ARG A 247 -11.84 12.21 -15.64
N ASP A 248 -12.02 11.76 -14.40
CA ASP A 248 -11.98 10.34 -14.02
C ASP A 248 -10.71 9.63 -14.53
N SER A 249 -9.58 10.35 -14.57
CA SER A 249 -8.30 9.79 -15.01
C SER A 249 -7.75 8.81 -13.97
N LEU A 250 -7.10 7.75 -14.43
CA LEU A 250 -6.37 6.82 -13.56
C LEU A 250 -4.95 7.32 -13.30
N ILE A 251 -4.46 7.16 -12.08
CA ILE A 251 -3.10 7.52 -11.68
C ILE A 251 -2.21 6.28 -11.73
N TYR A 252 -1.07 6.40 -12.40
CA TYR A 252 -0.04 5.37 -12.50
C TYR A 252 1.30 5.90 -11.99
N ARG A 253 1.94 5.14 -11.08
CA ARG A 253 3.18 5.54 -10.40
C ARG A 253 4.42 4.72 -10.80
N GLY A 254 4.44 4.16 -12.01
CA GLY A 254 5.64 3.48 -12.52
C GLY A 254 5.99 2.16 -11.82
N ASN A 255 4.99 1.40 -11.36
CA ASN A 255 5.20 0.16 -10.60
C ASN A 255 5.13 -1.14 -11.45
N LEU A 256 5.03 -1.02 -12.78
CA LEU A 256 5.17 -2.12 -13.74
C LEU A 256 6.57 -2.11 -14.36
N ASP A 257 6.92 -3.21 -15.03
CA ASP A 257 8.19 -3.35 -15.77
C ASP A 257 8.37 -2.25 -16.83
N GLU A 258 9.62 -1.87 -17.10
CA GLU A 258 9.96 -0.81 -18.06
C GLU A 258 9.45 -1.13 -19.48
N GLY A 259 9.40 -2.41 -19.85
CA GLY A 259 8.89 -2.90 -21.13
C GLY A 259 7.37 -3.00 -21.22
N HIS A 260 6.63 -2.65 -20.16
CA HIS A 260 5.18 -2.77 -20.15
C HIS A 260 4.52 -1.79 -21.13
N TRP A 261 3.56 -2.27 -21.91
CA TRP A 261 2.90 -1.48 -22.96
C TRP A 261 2.23 -0.20 -22.45
N ILE A 262 1.75 -0.19 -21.19
CA ILE A 262 1.09 0.97 -20.58
C ILE A 262 1.97 2.22 -20.60
N ASN A 263 3.29 2.08 -20.47
CA ASN A 263 4.23 3.19 -20.36
C ASN A 263 4.19 4.12 -21.59
N SER A 264 3.72 3.63 -22.74
CA SER A 264 3.55 4.44 -23.96
C SER A 264 2.26 5.28 -23.98
N TYR A 265 1.34 5.05 -23.04
CA TYR A 265 0.03 5.69 -22.95
C TYR A 265 -0.13 6.57 -21.71
N VAL A 266 0.84 6.55 -20.79
CA VAL A 266 0.81 7.39 -19.59
C VAL A 266 1.17 8.82 -19.95
N ARG A 267 0.28 9.75 -19.58
CA ARG A 267 0.51 11.19 -19.72
C ARG A 267 1.10 11.74 -18.43
N THR A 268 2.37 12.13 -18.44
CA THR A 268 3.01 12.77 -17.27
C THR A 268 2.59 14.24 -17.18
N LEU A 269 1.63 14.55 -16.30
CA LEU A 269 1.05 15.89 -16.21
C LEU A 269 2.04 16.92 -15.64
N SER A 270 3.00 16.50 -14.81
CA SER A 270 4.03 17.40 -14.25
C SER A 270 5.01 17.95 -15.28
N LYS A 271 5.15 17.28 -16.43
CA LYS A 271 5.95 17.78 -17.56
C LYS A 271 5.19 18.77 -18.45
N GLU A 272 3.90 18.94 -18.21
CA GLU A 272 3.05 19.89 -18.93
C GLU A 272 2.82 21.14 -18.07
N GLY A 273 2.85 22.30 -18.73
CA GLY A 273 2.52 23.56 -18.08
C GLY A 273 1.06 23.57 -17.65
N VAL A 274 0.83 23.87 -16.37
CA VAL A 274 -0.49 24.10 -15.80
C VAL A 274 -0.79 25.61 -15.79
N THR A 275 -1.98 25.99 -16.23
CA THR A 275 -2.47 27.36 -16.09
C THR A 275 -3.87 27.37 -15.53
N VAL A 276 -4.11 28.23 -14.55
CA VAL A 276 -5.40 28.41 -13.89
C VAL A 276 -5.96 29.77 -14.31
N GLU A 277 -7.18 29.79 -14.85
CA GLU A 277 -7.89 31.01 -15.24
C GLU A 277 -9.13 31.19 -14.37
N HIS A 278 -9.29 32.36 -13.75
CA HIS A 278 -10.48 32.68 -12.94
C HIS A 278 -11.62 33.19 -13.82
N VAL A 279 -12.83 32.67 -13.60
CA VAL A 279 -14.05 33.12 -14.26
C VAL A 279 -14.79 34.08 -13.33
N ASN A 280 -14.93 35.33 -13.77
CA ASN A 280 -15.56 36.42 -13.00
C ASN A 280 -15.03 36.53 -11.57
N GLU A 281 -13.71 36.74 -11.43
CA GLU A 281 -13.11 37.04 -10.13
C GLU A 281 -13.84 38.20 -9.45
N SER A 282 -14.31 37.98 -8.22
CA SER A 282 -15.03 38.99 -7.45
C SER A 282 -14.08 39.83 -6.61
N HIS A 283 -13.25 39.17 -5.79
CA HIS A 283 -12.31 39.83 -4.89
C HIS A 283 -11.30 38.84 -4.30
N TYR A 284 -10.24 39.40 -3.71
CA TYR A 284 -9.24 38.69 -2.92
C TYR A 284 -9.38 39.05 -1.44
N ALA A 285 -9.19 38.09 -0.55
CA ALA A 285 -9.11 38.30 0.90
C ALA A 285 -8.04 37.38 1.51
N HIS A 286 -7.54 37.72 2.69
CA HIS A 286 -6.55 36.91 3.40
C HIS A 286 -7.20 36.21 4.58
N PHE A 287 -6.97 34.91 4.71
CA PHE A 287 -7.41 34.12 5.85
C PHE A 287 -6.25 33.95 6.84
N GLU A 288 -6.54 34.21 8.11
CA GLU A 288 -5.61 34.03 9.23
C GLU A 288 -6.23 33.11 10.27
N GLY A 289 -5.82 31.85 10.27
CA GLY A 289 -6.11 30.86 11.28
C GLY A 289 -5.08 30.85 12.40
N SER A 290 -5.16 29.82 13.22
CA SER A 290 -4.15 29.46 14.20
C SER A 290 -2.88 28.95 13.52
N TRP A 291 -3.00 28.05 12.53
CA TRP A 291 -1.85 27.44 11.84
C TRP A 291 -1.87 27.70 10.33
N VAL A 292 -3.05 27.88 9.73
CA VAL A 292 -3.18 28.20 8.31
C VAL A 292 -3.24 29.71 8.09
N TYR A 293 -2.40 30.20 7.18
CA TYR A 293 -2.36 31.59 6.72
C TYR A 293 -2.30 31.57 5.20
N VAL A 294 -3.37 31.97 4.52
CA VAL A 294 -3.46 31.78 3.06
C VAL A 294 -4.25 32.88 2.39
N GLY A 295 -3.86 33.25 1.16
CA GLY A 295 -4.67 34.10 0.30
C GLY A 295 -5.89 33.35 -0.20
N VAL A 296 -7.02 34.03 -0.40
CA VAL A 296 -8.22 33.43 -0.98
C VAL A 296 -8.78 34.34 -2.07
N THR A 297 -8.81 33.82 -3.30
CA THR A 297 -9.40 34.49 -4.46
C THR A 297 -10.79 33.93 -4.72
N PHE A 298 -11.81 34.79 -4.66
CA PHE A 298 -13.20 34.42 -4.90
C PHE A 298 -13.57 34.65 -6.36
N CYS A 299 -14.25 33.67 -6.97
CA CYS A 299 -14.68 33.72 -8.36
C CYS A 299 -15.99 32.94 -8.58
N ASP A 300 -16.61 33.06 -9.75
CA ASP A 300 -17.76 32.22 -10.08
C ASP A 300 -17.32 30.76 -10.33
N ALA A 301 -16.20 30.58 -11.05
CA ALA A 301 -15.58 29.29 -11.37
C ALA A 301 -14.10 29.51 -11.71
N TYR A 302 -13.33 28.44 -11.91
CA TYR A 302 -11.99 28.51 -12.49
C TYR A 302 -11.80 27.43 -13.55
N ARG A 303 -10.82 27.64 -14.43
CA ARG A 303 -10.45 26.69 -15.48
C ARG A 303 -9.02 26.24 -15.30
N ILE A 304 -8.83 24.93 -15.18
CA ILE A 304 -7.50 24.32 -15.21
C ILE A 304 -7.22 23.88 -16.64
N LYS A 305 -6.13 24.37 -17.20
CA LYS A 305 -5.66 23.98 -18.52
C LYS A 305 -4.31 23.27 -18.40
N ILE A 306 -4.24 22.07 -18.97
CA ILE A 306 -3.02 21.28 -19.10
C ILE A 306 -2.91 20.83 -20.56
N GLY A 307 -1.88 21.33 -21.25
CA GLY A 307 -1.73 21.12 -22.69
C GLY A 307 -2.88 21.75 -23.48
N VAL A 308 -3.64 20.91 -24.19
CA VAL A 308 -4.82 21.34 -25.00
C VAL A 308 -6.14 21.18 -24.25
N ASP A 309 -6.16 20.42 -23.17
CA ASP A 309 -7.36 20.12 -22.41
C ASP A 309 -7.65 21.22 -21.39
N VAL A 310 -8.95 21.45 -21.16
CA VAL A 310 -9.46 22.42 -20.18
C VAL A 310 -10.59 21.77 -19.41
N VAL A 311 -10.56 21.89 -18.09
CA VAL A 311 -11.70 21.58 -17.21
C VAL A 311 -12.15 22.86 -16.51
N GLU A 312 -13.46 23.07 -16.41
CA GLU A 312 -14.06 24.16 -15.64
C GLU A 312 -14.65 23.59 -14.36
N ILE A 313 -14.32 24.20 -13.22
CA ILE A 313 -14.75 23.74 -11.89
C ILE A 313 -15.36 24.93 -11.16
N ASP A 314 -16.61 24.76 -10.70
CA ASP A 314 -17.40 25.79 -10.02
C ASP A 314 -17.83 25.40 -8.60
N ASN A 315 -17.54 24.16 -8.19
CA ASN A 315 -18.10 23.53 -7.00
C ASN A 315 -17.05 22.97 -6.03
N HIS A 316 -15.76 23.13 -6.31
CA HIS A 316 -14.66 22.71 -5.44
C HIS A 316 -13.57 23.76 -5.39
N ALA A 317 -13.27 24.27 -4.20
CA ALA A 317 -12.06 25.06 -3.99
C ALA A 317 -10.81 24.20 -4.18
N PHE A 318 -9.67 24.81 -4.46
CA PHE A 318 -8.38 24.13 -4.40
C PHE A 318 -7.26 25.11 -4.02
N TYR A 319 -6.16 24.56 -3.52
CA TYR A 319 -4.96 25.29 -3.15
C TYR A 319 -3.92 25.25 -4.28
N GLU A 320 -3.38 26.41 -4.66
CA GLU A 320 -2.36 26.51 -5.72
C GLU A 320 -0.97 26.04 -5.27
N GLY A 321 -0.76 25.83 -3.98
CA GLY A 321 0.54 25.41 -3.44
C GLY A 321 1.40 26.59 -3.00
N TYR A 322 2.31 26.31 -2.07
CA TYR A 322 3.21 27.29 -1.49
C TYR A 322 4.10 27.96 -2.55
N GLU A 323 4.55 27.20 -3.56
CA GLU A 323 5.41 27.73 -4.62
C GLU A 323 4.65 28.54 -5.68
N ASN A 324 3.32 28.40 -5.75
CA ASN A 324 2.49 29.08 -6.75
C ASN A 324 1.60 30.17 -6.14
N GLY A 325 2.20 30.96 -5.24
CA GLY A 325 1.58 32.17 -4.70
C GLY A 325 0.85 31.98 -3.38
N ASP A 326 0.72 30.75 -2.89
CA ASP A 326 0.11 30.45 -1.59
C ASP A 326 -1.33 30.97 -1.50
N VAL A 327 -2.14 30.59 -2.49
CA VAL A 327 -3.52 31.05 -2.68
C VAL A 327 -4.48 29.87 -2.82
N VAL A 328 -5.63 29.99 -2.18
CA VAL A 328 -6.82 29.17 -2.41
C VAL A 328 -7.72 29.85 -3.45
N ILE A 329 -8.09 29.11 -4.48
CA ILE A 329 -9.12 29.54 -5.44
C ILE A 329 -10.47 29.02 -4.95
N MET A 330 -11.38 29.94 -4.66
CA MET A 330 -12.67 29.66 -4.02
C MET A 330 -13.82 29.98 -5.00
N PRO A 331 -14.32 28.98 -5.74
CA PRO A 331 -15.47 29.19 -6.62
C PRO A 331 -16.76 29.28 -5.81
N LYS A 332 -17.75 29.97 -6.37
CA LYS A 332 -19.02 30.26 -5.70
C LYS A 332 -19.80 29.02 -5.22
N GLY A 333 -19.70 27.89 -5.92
CA GLY A 333 -20.34 26.63 -5.53
C GLY A 333 -19.50 25.77 -4.59
N GLY A 334 -18.22 26.12 -4.37
CA GLY A 334 -17.25 25.33 -3.61
C GLY A 334 -17.01 25.80 -2.18
N LEU A 335 -18.05 26.35 -1.53
CA LEU A 335 -17.98 26.88 -0.17
C LEU A 335 -17.82 25.74 0.86
N SER A 336 -16.61 25.21 0.96
CA SER A 336 -16.21 24.17 1.90
C SER A 336 -14.84 24.51 2.50
N ASP A 337 -14.67 24.11 3.74
CA ASP A 337 -13.44 24.13 4.52
C ASP A 337 -12.46 23.00 4.16
N ALA A 338 -12.87 21.99 3.37
CA ALA A 338 -12.01 20.87 2.97
C ALA A 338 -10.69 21.30 2.31
N VAL A 339 -10.64 22.48 1.68
CA VAL A 339 -9.41 23.02 1.08
C VAL A 339 -8.31 23.28 2.12
N ILE A 340 -8.65 23.47 3.39
CA ILE A 340 -7.69 23.57 4.50
C ILE A 340 -6.80 22.31 4.59
N GLU A 341 -7.34 21.14 4.26
CA GLU A 341 -6.63 19.85 4.24
C GLU A 341 -5.69 19.72 3.01
N GLN A 342 -5.75 20.63 2.03
CA GLN A 342 -4.72 20.78 0.99
C GLN A 342 -3.58 21.69 1.43
N VAL A 343 -3.86 22.64 2.32
CA VAL A 343 -2.88 23.65 2.75
C VAL A 343 -1.97 23.11 3.85
N ALA A 344 -2.52 22.40 4.83
CA ALA A 344 -1.78 21.98 6.02
C ALA A 344 -2.04 20.53 6.41
N THR A 345 -1.04 19.88 7.00
CA THR A 345 -1.13 18.53 7.60
C THR A 345 -1.58 18.54 9.06
N PHE A 346 -1.53 19.71 9.71
CA PHE A 346 -1.71 19.89 11.16
C PHE A 346 -0.86 18.94 12.03
N LYS A 347 0.30 18.50 11.52
CA LYS A 347 1.27 17.72 12.28
C LYS A 347 2.25 18.66 12.99
N SER A 348 2.46 18.41 14.28
CA SER A 348 3.44 19.17 15.08
C SER A 348 4.88 18.77 14.74
N GLU A 349 5.85 19.43 15.39
CA GLU A 349 7.27 19.07 15.29
C GLU A 349 7.61 17.63 15.75
N TYR A 350 6.68 16.96 16.44
CA TYR A 350 6.79 15.56 16.86
C TYR A 350 5.98 14.59 15.98
N ASP A 351 5.50 15.04 14.82
CA ASP A 351 4.66 14.26 13.88
C ASP A 351 3.28 13.87 14.46
N GLU A 352 2.85 14.56 15.53
CA GLU A 352 1.56 14.34 16.16
C GLU A 352 0.49 15.25 15.54
N TYR A 353 -0.61 14.66 15.05
CA TYR A 353 -1.75 15.39 14.52
C TYR A 353 -2.46 16.21 15.61
N GLN A 354 -2.65 17.51 15.34
CA GLN A 354 -3.27 18.47 16.26
C GLN A 354 -4.74 18.71 15.91
N GLU A 355 -5.60 17.75 16.23
CA GLU A 355 -7.05 17.77 15.94
C GLU A 355 -7.73 19.07 16.42
N SER A 356 -7.43 19.54 17.63
CA SER A 356 -8.02 20.77 18.16
C SER A 356 -7.66 22.02 17.36
N THR A 357 -6.50 22.03 16.71
CA THR A 357 -6.06 23.15 15.88
C THR A 357 -6.65 23.07 14.48
N HIS A 358 -6.73 21.86 13.93
CA HIS A 358 -7.45 21.60 12.69
C HIS A 358 -8.91 22.07 12.78
N ASP A 359 -9.64 21.63 13.82
CA ASP A 359 -11.05 21.98 13.99
C ASP A 359 -11.28 23.49 14.19
N ASP A 360 -10.36 24.15 14.91
CA ASP A 360 -10.38 25.60 15.11
C ASP A 360 -10.15 26.36 13.79
N ASP A 361 -9.19 25.93 12.97
CA ASP A 361 -8.92 26.54 11.67
C ASP A 361 -10.06 26.29 10.67
N CYS A 362 -10.64 25.09 10.64
CA CYS A 362 -11.82 24.79 9.82
C CYS A 362 -13.02 25.66 10.22
N GLY A 363 -13.30 25.81 11.53
CA GLY A 363 -14.37 26.68 12.03
C GLY A 363 -14.16 28.17 11.72
N LYS A 364 -12.92 28.66 11.86
CA LYS A 364 -12.54 30.02 11.47
C LYS A 364 -12.63 30.23 9.96
N PHE A 365 -12.20 29.25 9.16
CA PHE A 365 -12.27 29.32 7.72
C PHE A 365 -13.71 29.35 7.24
N PHE A 366 -14.58 28.51 7.78
CA PHE A 366 -16.02 28.58 7.52
C PHE A 366 -16.58 29.98 7.82
N SER A 367 -16.24 30.56 8.97
CA SER A 367 -16.68 31.90 9.34
C SER A 367 -16.18 32.98 8.36
N PHE A 368 -14.93 32.85 7.92
CA PHE A 368 -14.32 33.68 6.88
C PHE A 368 -15.05 33.56 5.54
N LEU A 369 -15.44 32.35 5.11
CA LEU A 369 -16.22 32.15 3.89
C LEU A 369 -17.58 32.86 3.95
N VAL A 370 -18.31 32.71 5.06
CA VAL A 370 -19.61 33.39 5.24
C VAL A 370 -19.42 34.91 5.19
N ALA A 371 -18.40 35.45 5.88
CA ALA A 371 -18.12 36.88 5.88
C ALA A 371 -17.81 37.45 4.48
N ASN A 372 -17.22 36.65 3.60
CA ASN A 372 -16.84 37.07 2.25
C ASN A 372 -17.90 36.79 1.19
N THR A 373 -18.89 35.92 1.44
CA THR A 373 -19.86 35.48 0.43
C THR A 373 -21.32 35.77 0.75
N ALA A 374 -21.66 36.01 2.02
CA ALA A 374 -23.04 36.27 2.41
C ALA A 374 -23.56 37.59 1.85
N LYS A 375 -24.66 37.51 1.10
CA LYS A 375 -25.35 38.68 0.51
C LYS A 375 -26.33 39.34 1.48
N ASP A 376 -26.93 38.54 2.37
CA ASP A 376 -27.89 39.00 3.37
C ASP A 376 -27.29 38.84 4.78
N PRO A 377 -27.17 39.93 5.55
CA PRO A 377 -26.74 39.87 6.95
C PRO A 377 -27.56 38.92 7.82
N ALA A 378 -28.86 38.73 7.55
CA ALA A 378 -29.67 37.81 8.34
C ALA A 378 -29.31 36.33 8.09
N ASP A 379 -28.93 36.00 6.85
CA ASP A 379 -28.44 34.68 6.48
C ASP A 379 -27.05 34.42 7.07
N ALA A 380 -26.16 35.42 7.05
CA ALA A 380 -24.86 35.35 7.70
C ALA A 380 -24.98 35.05 9.21
N VAL A 381 -25.89 35.74 9.93
CA VAL A 381 -26.15 35.44 11.36
C VAL A 381 -26.63 34.01 11.55
N ARG A 382 -27.54 33.54 10.69
CA ARG A 382 -28.06 32.17 10.79
C ARG A 382 -26.96 31.13 10.66
N GLN A 383 -26.01 31.34 9.75
CA GLN A 383 -24.90 30.41 9.50
C GLN A 383 -23.80 30.48 10.55
N LEU A 384 -23.54 31.66 11.12
CA LEU A 384 -22.45 31.90 12.08
C LEU A 384 -22.80 31.60 13.54
N LEU A 385 -24.07 31.33 13.90
CA LEU A 385 -24.43 31.07 15.29
C LEU A 385 -23.61 29.90 15.89
N PRO A 386 -23.04 30.04 17.10
CA PRO A 386 -23.24 31.14 18.05
C PRO A 386 -22.23 32.31 17.95
N GLU A 387 -21.21 32.22 17.10
CA GLU A 387 -20.06 33.14 17.08
C GLU A 387 -19.95 33.92 15.77
N PHE A 388 -19.94 35.25 15.88
CA PHE A 388 -20.02 36.16 14.72
C PHE A 388 -18.71 36.88 14.42
N THR A 389 -17.63 36.46 15.07
CA THR A 389 -16.33 37.11 14.94
C THR A 389 -15.88 37.10 13.49
N GLY A 390 -15.43 38.25 12.98
CA GLY A 390 -14.89 38.35 11.62
C GLY A 390 -15.91 38.56 10.51
N CYS A 391 -17.18 38.89 10.80
CA CYS A 391 -18.17 39.25 9.77
C CYS A 391 -18.58 40.74 9.83
N PRO A 392 -17.88 41.64 9.12
CA PRO A 392 -18.13 43.09 9.18
C PRO A 392 -19.55 43.50 8.77
N SER A 393 -20.21 42.69 7.93
CA SER A 393 -21.57 42.93 7.50
C SER A 393 -22.59 42.89 8.64
N LEU A 394 -22.22 42.34 9.81
CA LEU A 394 -23.05 42.24 11.01
C LEU A 394 -22.82 43.37 12.02
N PHE A 395 -21.71 44.11 11.92
CA PHE A 395 -21.31 45.06 12.94
C PHE A 395 -22.32 46.21 13.08
N GLY A 396 -22.76 46.45 14.33
CA GLY A 396 -23.73 47.50 14.65
C GLY A 396 -25.16 47.23 14.18
N LYS A 397 -25.47 46.03 13.69
CA LYS A 397 -26.83 45.62 13.30
C LYS A 397 -27.51 44.84 14.41
N SER A 398 -28.84 44.88 14.41
CA SER A 398 -29.69 44.14 15.34
C SER A 398 -30.47 43.07 14.58
N PHE A 399 -30.62 41.91 15.20
CA PHE A 399 -31.32 40.77 14.61
C PHE A 399 -32.28 40.15 15.61
N VAL A 400 -33.41 39.65 15.13
CA VAL A 400 -34.31 38.78 15.89
C VAL A 400 -34.07 37.35 15.43
N VAL A 401 -33.64 36.50 16.35
CA VAL A 401 -33.48 35.05 16.15
C VAL A 401 -34.68 34.37 16.79
N SER A 402 -35.44 33.61 16.00
CA SER A 402 -36.53 32.77 16.50
C SER A 402 -36.06 31.33 16.56
N ILE A 403 -36.27 30.67 17.70
CA ILE A 403 -35.93 29.26 17.92
C ILE A 403 -37.23 28.46 17.91
N ASP A 404 -37.25 27.33 17.21
CA ASP A 404 -38.40 26.44 17.16
C ASP A 404 -38.57 25.60 18.44
N ASP A 405 -39.64 24.81 18.49
CA ASP A 405 -40.01 23.93 19.61
C ASP A 405 -39.03 22.76 19.82
N VAL A 406 -38.11 22.54 18.88
CA VAL A 406 -37.03 21.53 18.96
C VAL A 406 -35.64 22.15 19.19
N GLY A 407 -35.55 23.46 19.42
CA GLY A 407 -34.30 24.14 19.77
C GLY A 407 -33.42 24.56 18.59
N LYS A 408 -33.94 24.54 17.35
CA LYS A 408 -33.22 24.99 16.14
C LYS A 408 -33.63 26.39 15.73
N VAL A 409 -32.75 27.08 15.01
CA VAL A 409 -33.03 28.42 14.46
C VAL A 409 -34.09 28.33 13.37
N ALA A 410 -35.30 28.79 13.68
CA ALA A 410 -36.44 28.84 12.79
C ALA A 410 -36.33 29.98 11.77
N SER A 411 -35.93 31.16 12.23
CA SER A 411 -35.74 32.34 11.38
C SER A 411 -34.76 33.34 12.01
N THR A 412 -34.12 34.13 11.15
CA THR A 412 -33.35 35.31 11.54
C THR A 412 -33.80 36.48 10.67
N THR A 413 -34.10 37.62 11.28
CA THR A 413 -34.52 38.84 10.58
C THR A 413 -33.79 40.05 11.13
N ALA A 414 -33.27 40.90 10.24
CA ALA A 414 -32.71 42.20 10.62
C ALA A 414 -33.81 43.13 11.16
N VAL A 415 -33.46 43.95 12.17
CA VAL A 415 -34.35 44.93 12.82
C VAL A 415 -34.13 46.33 12.27
#